data_AF-A0A4Y8I1Y9-F1
#
_entry.id   AF-A0A4Y8I1Y9-F1
#
_cell.length_a   1.000
_cell.length_b   1.000
_cell.length_c   1.000
_cell.angle_alpha   90.00
_cell.angle_beta   90.00
_cell.angle_gamma   90.00
#
_symmetry.space_group_name_H-M   'P 1'
#
loop_
_entity.id
_entity.type
_entity.pdbx_description
1 polymer ?
#
loop_
_entity_poly.entity_id
_entity_poly.type
_entity_poly.pdbx_seq_one_letter_code
_entity_poly.pdbx_strand_id
1 'polypeptide(L)' 'MFTDLPDSSLKEAPLIKERINKNLTKLNHSLKKPYEIELSIGLSCHDPDNPQSMDELIRIADKKMYEDKENKKHKKE' A
#
# COMPACT_ATOMS: atom_id res chain seq x y z
N MET A 1 -8.22 3.03 -5.83
CA MET A 1 -8.99 1.78 -5.73
C MET A 1 -8.82 1.30 -4.30
N PHE A 2 -9.92 1.22 -3.55
CA PHE A 2 -9.94 0.67 -2.19
C PHE A 2 -10.29 -0.82 -2.29
N THR A 3 -9.52 -1.67 -1.62
CA THR A 3 -9.74 -3.12 -1.60
C THR A 3 -9.78 -3.57 -0.15
N ASP A 4 -10.92 -4.09 0.27
CA ASP A 4 -11.10 -4.69 1.59
C ASP A 4 -10.63 -6.16 1.57
N LEU A 5 -9.98 -6.59 2.64
CA LEU A 5 -9.43 -7.95 2.80
C LEU A 5 -10.03 -8.56 4.08
N PRO A 6 -11.11 -9.34 3.98
CA PRO A 6 -11.74 -9.95 5.14
C PRO A 6 -10.76 -10.90 5.84
N ASP A 7 -10.84 -10.96 7.17
CA ASP A 7 -10.01 -11.81 8.06
C ASP A 7 -8.49 -11.56 8.04
N SER A 8 -8.02 -10.45 7.44
CA SER A 8 -6.59 -10.12 7.41
C SER A 8 -6.16 -9.30 8.63
N SER A 9 -5.11 -9.77 9.32
CA SER A 9 -4.55 -9.04 10.45
C SER A 9 -3.54 -7.98 10.00
N LEU A 10 -3.34 -6.91 10.80
CA LEU A 10 -2.31 -5.88 10.51
C LEU A 10 -0.88 -6.45 10.47
N LYS A 11 -0.66 -7.66 10.99
CA LYS A 11 0.60 -8.41 10.90
C LYS A 11 0.89 -8.89 9.47
N GLU A 12 -0.14 -9.06 8.64
CA GLU A 12 -0.01 -9.48 7.24
C GLU A 12 0.19 -8.32 6.28
N ALA A 13 -0.18 -7.09 6.69
CA ALA A 13 0.04 -5.87 5.93
C ALA A 13 1.47 -5.73 5.34
N PRO A 14 2.56 -5.93 6.12
CA PRO A 14 3.91 -5.88 5.56
C PRO A 14 4.18 -7.00 4.55
N LEU A 15 3.69 -8.22 4.78
CA LEU A 15 3.86 -9.37 3.86
C LEU A 15 3.16 -9.12 2.52
N ILE A 16 1.95 -8.55 2.56
CA ILE A 16 1.19 -8.18 1.37
C ILE A 16 1.94 -7.09 0.60
N LYS A 17 2.41 -6.04 1.30
CA LYS A 17 3.20 -4.96 0.68
C LYS A 17 4.48 -5.49 0.02
N GLU A 18 5.19 -6.40 0.69
CA GLU A 18 6.39 -7.04 0.14
C GLU A 18 6.07 -7.85 -1.12
N ARG A 19 5.01 -8.68 -1.08
CA ARG A 19 4.58 -9.48 -2.22
C ARG A 19 4.23 -8.62 -3.43
N ILE A 20 3.52 -7.51 -3.22
CA ILE A 20 3.16 -6.56 -4.28
C ILE A 20 4.44 -5.94 -4.88
N ASN A 21 5.34 -5.43 -4.05
CA ASN A 21 6.59 -4.84 -4.52
C ASN A 21 7.44 -5.84 -5.31
N LYS A 22 7.56 -7.09 -4.82
CA LYS A 22 8.31 -8.15 -5.52
C LYS A 22 7.75 -8.43 -6.91
N ASN A 23 6.42 -8.48 -7.05
CA ASN A 23 5.79 -8.67 -8.35
C ASN A 23 5.93 -7.45 -9.26
N LEU A 24 5.89 -6.23 -8.70
CA LEU A 24 6.11 -5.00 -9.45
C LEU A 24 7.54 -4.93 -10.02
N THR A 25 8.55 -5.29 -9.22
CA THR A 25 9.94 -5.38 -9.68
C THR A 25 10.08 -6.37 -10.83
N LYS A 26 9.49 -7.57 -10.70
CA LYS A 26 9.47 -8.57 -11.79
C LYS A 26 8.78 -8.03 -13.05
N LEU A 27 7.68 -7.30 -12.89
CA LEU A 27 6.94 -6.71 -14.00
C LEU A 27 7.81 -5.67 -14.73
N ASN A 28 8.48 -4.78 -14.02
CA ASN A 28 9.38 -3.79 -14.63
C ASN A 28 10.52 -4.46 -15.41
N HIS A 29 11.13 -5.51 -14.86
CA HIS A 29 12.14 -6.30 -15.58
C HIS A 29 11.58 -6.97 -16.85
N SER A 30 10.36 -7.52 -16.78
CA SER A 30 9.70 -8.18 -17.90
C SER A 30 9.27 -7.21 -19.01
N LEU A 31 8.84 -6.00 -18.64
CA LEU A 31 8.27 -5.03 -19.57
C LEU A 31 9.29 -4.47 -20.55
N LYS A 32 10.59 -4.44 -20.19
CA LYS A 32 11.70 -3.86 -20.98
C LYS A 32 11.34 -2.48 -21.57
N LYS A 33 10.60 -1.67 -20.81
CA LYS A 33 10.21 -0.32 -21.20
C LYS A 33 11.29 0.67 -20.73
N PRO A 34 11.40 1.85 -21.37
CA PRO A 34 12.34 2.90 -20.94
C PRO A 34 11.89 3.60 -19.64
N TYR A 35 10.90 3.08 -18.93
CA TYR A 35 10.37 3.60 -17.68
C TYR A 35 10.06 2.46 -16.71
N GLU A 36 10.16 2.76 -15.42
CA GLU A 36 9.77 1.87 -14.34
C GLU A 36 8.42 2.27 -13.77
N ILE A 37 7.58 1.29 -13.47
CA ILE A 37 6.29 1.47 -12.82
C ILE A 37 6.51 1.37 -11.31
N GLU A 38 6.00 2.35 -10.57
CA GLU A 38 5.99 2.36 -9.11
C GLU A 38 4.55 2.49 -8.59
N LEU A 39 4.28 1.92 -7.41
CA LEU A 39 2.98 1.96 -6.75
C LEU A 39 3.13 2.53 -5.35
N SER A 40 2.27 3.47 -4.95
CA SER A 40 2.18 3.96 -3.57
C SER A 40 0.97 3.33 -2.88
N ILE A 41 1.17 2.76 -1.69
CA ILE A 41 0.15 1.92 -1.03
C ILE A 41 0.01 2.36 0.43
N GLY A 42 -1.20 2.70 0.83
CA GLY A 42 -1.59 2.92 2.22
C GLY A 42 -2.51 1.80 2.72
N LEU A 43 -2.32 1.41 3.98
CA LEU A 43 -3.03 0.28 4.60
C LEU A 43 -3.62 0.68 5.95
N SER A 44 -4.87 0.31 6.19
CA SER A 44 -5.59 0.44 7.45
C SER A 44 -6.21 -0.92 7.79
N CYS A 45 -6.19 -1.31 9.06
CA CYS A 45 -6.92 -2.48 9.53
C CYS A 45 -7.91 -2.05 10.60
N HIS A 46 -9.06 -2.71 10.62
CA HIS A 46 -10.04 -2.54 11.67
C HIS A 46 -9.51 -3.14 12.98
N ASP A 47 -9.61 -2.37 14.06
CA ASP A 47 -9.28 -2.81 15.41
C ASP A 47 -10.59 -3.13 16.17
N PRO A 48 -10.83 -4.39 16.56
CA PRO A 48 -12.01 -4.75 17.34
C PRO A 48 -12.07 -4.09 18.73
N ASP A 49 -10.90 -3.80 19.33
CA ASP A 49 -10.81 -3.18 20.66
C ASP A 49 -11.05 -1.66 20.59
N ASN A 50 -10.88 -1.07 19.41
CA ASN A 50 -11.17 0.33 19.14
C ASN A 50 -11.96 0.48 17.82
N PRO A 51 -13.30 0.33 17.87
CA PRO A 51 -14.12 0.27 16.67
C PRO A 51 -14.07 1.60 15.89
N GLN A 52 -13.39 1.56 14.75
CA GLN A 52 -13.30 2.69 13.82
C GLN A 52 -14.41 2.60 12.77
N SER A 53 -14.94 3.76 12.38
CA SER A 53 -15.88 3.83 11.26
C SER A 53 -15.19 3.49 9.93
N MET A 54 -15.94 3.02 8.94
CA MET A 54 -15.41 2.71 7.62
C MET A 54 -14.75 3.94 6.96
N ASP A 55 -15.37 5.12 7.12
CA ASP A 55 -14.82 6.38 6.62
C ASP A 55 -13.47 6.73 7.25
N GLU A 56 -13.29 6.41 8.53
CA GLU A 56 -12.03 6.62 9.23
C GLU A 56 -10.93 5.69 8.73
N LEU A 57 -11.24 4.40 8.51
CA LEU A 57 -10.31 3.44 7.93
C LEU A 57 -9.85 3.89 6.54
N ILE A 58 -10.80 4.28 5.68
CA ILE A 58 -10.51 4.80 4.33
C ILE A 58 -9.61 6.04 4.42
N ARG A 59 -9.95 7.01 5.29
CA ARG A 59 -9.12 8.22 5.49
C ARG A 59 -7.70 7.88 5.95
N ILE A 60 -7.54 6.91 6.85
CA ILE A 60 -6.22 6.46 7.32
C ILE A 60 -5.43 5.80 6.18
N ALA A 61 -6.06 4.94 5.39
CA ALA A 61 -5.43 4.31 4.24
C ALA A 61 -4.98 5.36 3.20
N ASP A 62 -5.86 6.31 2.86
CA ASP A 62 -5.54 7.39 1.93
C ASP A 62 -4.38 8.26 2.44
N LYS A 63 -4.40 8.65 3.71
CA LYS A 63 -3.32 9.42 4.33
C LYS A 63 -1.97 8.69 4.20
N LYS A 64 -1.92 7.42 4.59
CA LYS A 64 -0.70 6.59 4.49
C LYS A 64 -0.23 6.40 3.04
N MET A 65 -1.15 6.35 2.08
CA MET A 65 -0.80 6.29 0.66
C MET A 65 -0.12 7.58 0.21
N TYR A 66 -0.64 8.74 0.62
CA TYR A 66 0.00 10.03 0.32
C TYR A 66 1.38 10.14 0.97
N GLU A 67 1.52 9.74 2.23
CA GLU A 67 2.82 9.69 2.93
C GLU A 67 3.83 8.79 2.17
N ASP A 68 3.42 7.59 1.74
CA ASP A 68 4.28 6.69 0.96
C ASP A 68 4.66 7.29 -0.40
N LYS A 69 3.76 8.04 -1.03
CA LYS A 69 3.99 8.76 -2.29
C LYS A 69 5.00 9.90 -2.14
N GLU A 70 4.89 10.69 -1.08
CA GLU A 70 5.83 11.78 -0.79
C GLU A 70 7.21 11.25 -0.44
N ASN A 71 7.29 10.23 0.40
CA ASN A 71 8.54 9.56 0.74
C ASN A 71 9.29 9.02 -0.50
N LYS A 72 8.56 8.55 -1.51
CA LYS A 72 9.15 8.09 -2.77
C LYS A 72 9.65 9.23 -3.66
N LYS A 73 8.98 10.38 -3.66
CA LYS A 73 9.45 11.57 -4.36
C LYS A 73 10.76 12.07 -3.75
N HIS A 74 10.82 12.20 -2.43
CA HIS A 74 12.01 12.69 -1.72
C HIS A 74 13.21 11.73 -1.77
N LYS A 75 12.99 10.42 -1.98
CA LYS A 75 14.08 9.46 -2.19
C LYS A 75 14.68 9.49 -3.61
N LYS A 76 14.05 10.18 -4.55
CA LYS A 76 14.54 10.35 -5.93
C LYS A 76 15.30 11.66 -6.15
N GLU A 77 15.30 12.55 -5.16
CA GLU A 77 16.10 13.78 -5.08
C GLU A 77 17.44 13.51 -4.40
#